data_AF-A0A354BPF6-F1
#
_entry.id   AF-A0A354BPF6-F1
#
_cell.length_a   1.000
_cell.length_b   1.000
_cell.length_c   1.000
_cell.angle_alpha   90.00
_cell.angle_beta   90.00
_cell.angle_gamma   90.00
#
_symmetry.space_group_name_H-M   'P 1'
#
loop_
_entity.id
_entity.type
_entity.pdbx_description
1 polymer ?
#
loop_
_entity_poly.entity_id
_entity_poly.type
_entity_poly.pdbx_seq_one_letter_code
_entity_poly.pdbx_strand_id
1 'polypeptide(L)' 'MATLISVASGKGGVGKSVVSANLALALAKSGRQVILADLDVGGADAHIMFGELNPPVT' A
#
# COMPACT_ATOMS: atom_id res chain seq x y z
N MET A 1 3.71 -18.73 9.05
CA MET A 1 3.35 -18.79 7.61
C MET A 1 2.83 -17.42 7.22
N ALA A 2 3.34 -16.82 6.15
CA ALA A 2 2.95 -15.48 5.73
C ALA A 2 1.71 -15.52 4.82
N THR A 3 0.77 -14.59 5.03
CA THR A 3 -0.39 -14.41 4.15
C THR A 3 -0.08 -13.32 3.13
N LEU A 4 -0.19 -13.63 1.84
CA LEU A 4 -0.04 -12.67 0.75
C LEU A 4 -1.43 -12.25 0.24
N ILE A 5 -1.65 -10.94 0.14
CA ILE A 5 -2.89 -10.36 -0.37
C ILE A 5 -2.52 -9.44 -1.54
N SER A 6 -2.95 -9.80 -2.74
CA SER A 6 -2.74 -8.98 -3.94
C SER A 6 -3.97 -8.11 -4.19
N VAL A 7 -3.78 -6.81 -4.32
CA VAL A 7 -4.83 -5.86 -4.69
C VAL A 7 -4.57 -5.40 -6.13
N ALA A 8 -5.51 -5.70 -7.04
CA ALA A 8 -5.38 -5.42 -8.46
C ALA A 8 -6.58 -4.63 -8.99
N SER A 9 -6.41 -4.01 -10.16
CA SER A 9 -7.43 -3.21 -10.86
C SER A 9 -7.25 -3.35 -12.38
N GLY A 10 -8.35 -3.27 -13.14
CA GLY A 10 -8.32 -3.18 -14.61
C GLY A 10 -8.08 -1.77 -15.17
N LYS A 11 -8.11 -0.73 -14.33
CA LYS A 11 -7.92 0.68 -14.75
C LYS A 11 -7.22 1.52 -13.67
N GLY A 12 -6.47 2.54 -14.09
CA GLY A 12 -5.96 3.59 -13.19
C GLY A 12 -7.09 4.41 -12.55
N GLY A 13 -6.83 4.94 -11.35
CA GLY A 13 -7.75 5.86 -10.66
C GLY A 13 -8.96 5.22 -9.95
N VAL A 14 -9.09 3.89 -9.91
CA VAL A 14 -10.21 3.22 -9.22
C VAL A 14 -10.07 3.16 -7.69
N GLY A 15 -8.97 3.69 -7.13
CA GLY A 15 -8.72 3.69 -5.69
C GLY A 15 -7.98 2.45 -5.14
N LYS A 16 -7.35 1.63 -6.01
CA LYS A 16 -6.54 0.45 -5.60
C LYS A 16 -5.58 0.78 -4.45
N SER A 17 -4.77 1.83 -4.60
CA SER A 17 -3.75 2.19 -3.61
C SER A 17 -4.37 2.63 -2.27
N VAL A 18 -5.52 3.32 -2.32
CA VAL A 18 -6.28 3.72 -1.12
C VAL A 18 -6.79 2.50 -0.36
N VAL A 19 -7.31 1.50 -1.08
CA VAL A 19 -7.77 0.24 -0.49
C VAL A 19 -6.59 -0.53 0.12
N SER A 20 -5.47 -0.66 -0.59
CA SER A 20 -4.27 -1.34 -0.10
C SER A 20 -3.71 -0.69 1.18
N ALA A 21 -3.59 0.64 1.21
CA ALA A 21 -3.06 1.38 2.36
C ALA A 21 -3.96 1.23 3.60
N ASN A 22 -5.28 1.39 3.43
CA ASN A 22 -6.23 1.26 4.54
C ASN A 22 -6.36 -0.18 5.04
N LEU A 23 -6.30 -1.17 4.15
CA LEU A 23 -6.28 -2.59 4.53
C LEU A 23 -5.03 -2.90 5.36
N ALA A 24 -3.86 -2.45 4.91
CA ALA A 24 -2.62 -2.62 5.64
C ALA A 24 -2.69 -1.96 7.04
N LEU A 25 -3.22 -0.73 7.11
CA LEU A 25 -3.42 -0.02 8.38
C LEU A 25 -4.40 -0.75 9.32
N ALA A 26 -5.51 -1.28 8.80
CA ALA A 26 -6.49 -2.01 9.60
C ALA A 26 -5.91 -3.33 10.15
N LEU A 27 -5.16 -4.07 9.33
CA LEU A 27 -4.45 -5.28 9.76
C LEU A 27 -3.39 -4.94 10.83
N ALA A 28 -2.62 -3.88 10.64
CA ALA A 28 -1.62 -3.43 11.62
C ALA A 28 -2.27 -3.00 12.94
N LYS A 29 -3.32 -2.17 12.89
CA LYS A 29 -4.09 -1.73 14.07
C LYS A 29 -4.70 -2.87 14.87
N SER A 30 -4.91 -4.00 14.21
CA SER A 30 -5.49 -5.18 14.84
C SER A 30 -4.41 -6.17 15.33
N GLY A 31 -3.15 -5.73 15.40
CA GLY A 31 -2.05 -6.46 16.03
C GLY A 31 -1.27 -7.39 15.10
N ARG A 32 -1.51 -7.32 13.78
CA ARG A 32 -0.77 -8.13 12.80
C ARG A 32 0.52 -7.43 12.40
N GLN A 33 1.58 -8.20 12.17
CA GLN A 33 2.77 -7.74 11.46
C GLN A 33 2.43 -7.63 9.97
N VAL A 34 2.57 -6.42 9.41
CA VAL A 34 2.12 -6.12 8.04
C VAL A 34 3.24 -5.46 7.27
N ILE A 35 3.44 -5.91 6.04
CA ILE A 35 4.25 -5.24 5.02
C ILE A 35 3.29 -4.82 3.91
N LEU A 36 3.33 -3.54 3.55
CA LEU A 36 2.70 -3.04 2.34
C LEU A 36 3.79 -2.84 1.28
N ALA A 37 3.65 -3.51 0.14
CA ALA A 37 4.52 -3.33 -1.01
C ALA A 37 3.74 -2.64 -2.13
N ASP A 38 4.21 -1.46 -2.56
CA ASP A 38 3.69 -0.80 -3.75
C ASP A 38 4.45 -1.32 -4.97
N LEU A 39 3.72 -2.00 -5.87
CA LEU A 39 4.27 -2.58 -7.10
C LEU A 39 3.81 -1.80 -8.33
N ASP A 40 3.21 -0.63 -8.14
CA ASP A 40 2.78 0.26 -9.22
C ASP A 40 3.93 1.15 -9.69
N VAL A 41 4.90 0.58 -10.42
CA VAL A 41 6.15 1.27 -10.82
C VAL A 41 5.90 2.56 -11.62
N GLY A 42 4.76 2.65 -12.32
CA GLY A 42 4.39 3.83 -13.11
C GLY A 42 3.73 4.96 -12.31
N GLY A 43 3.33 4.72 -11.07
CA GLY A 43 2.58 5.64 -10.22
C GLY A 43 2.60 5.16 -8.77
N ALA A 44 3.81 5.03 -8.23
CA ALA A 44 4.00 4.56 -6.87
C ALA A 44 3.64 5.69 -5.91
N ASP A 45 2.56 5.50 -5.14
CA ASP A 45 1.93 6.55 -4.36
C ASP A 45 1.84 6.17 -2.87
N ALA A 46 2.19 4.93 -2.51
CA ALA A 46 1.95 4.42 -1.15
C ALA A 46 2.61 5.28 -0.06
N HIS A 47 3.83 5.76 -0.29
CA HIS A 47 4.54 6.65 0.63
C HIS A 47 3.76 7.94 0.94
N ILE A 48 3.17 8.56 -0.10
CA ILE A 48 2.31 9.75 0.03
C ILE A 48 1.10 9.46 0.90
N MET A 49 0.50 8.26 0.78
CA MET A 49 -0.66 7.87 1.60
C MET A 49 -0.36 7.76 3.09
N PHE A 50 0.92 7.55 3.46
CA PHE A 50 1.38 7.59 4.85
C PHE A 50 1.99 8.94 5.26
N GLY A 51 1.84 9.97 4.42
CA GLY A 51 2.35 11.31 4.71
C GLY A 51 3.85 11.48 4.47
N GLU A 52 4.52 10.48 3.90
CA GLU A 52 5.92 10.60 3.48
C GLU A 52 5.97 11.23 2.09
N LEU A 53 6.22 12.53 2.03
CA LEU A 53 6.24 13.30 0.78
C LEU A 53 7.64 13.39 0.16
N ASN A 54 8.69 13.20 0.95
CA ASN A 54 10.07 13.31 0.50
C ASN A 54 10.87 12.12 1.02
N PRO A 55 10.57 10.90 0.54
CA PRO A 55 11.25 9.71 1.00
C PRO A 55 12.75 9.85 0.72
N PRO A 56 13.62 9.35 1.62
CA PRO A 56 15.05 9.34 1.39
C PRO A 56 15.35 8.62 0.08
N VAL A 57 16.16 9.25 -0.77
CA VAL A 57 16.63 8.59 -1.99
C VAL A 57 17.70 7.59 -1.56
N THR A 58 17.34 6.31 -1.56
CA THR A 58 18.25 5.18 -1.31
C THR A 58 18.85 4.67 -2.61
#